data_AF-A0A3D0Q426-F1
#
_entry.id   AF-A0A3D0Q426-F1
#
_cell.length_a   1.000
_cell.length_b   1.000
_cell.length_c   1.000
_cell.angle_alpha   90.00
_cell.angle_beta   90.00
_cell.angle_gamma   90.00
#
_symmetry.space_group_name_H-M   'P 1'
#
loop_
_entity.id
_entity.type
_entity.pdbx_description
1 polymer ?
#
loop_
_entity_poly.entity_id
_entity_poly.type
_entity_poly.pdbx_seq_one_letter_code
_entity_poly.pdbx_strand_id
1 'polypeptide(L)'
;MKPIVYVSGTFDLFHSNHLKMIEYGAGFGGTLIVGVSTDELVCTYKNPPAVPYEERAAIISALKYPNMVIPQRSLDHTDRVKDLNIDVFVVGDDWRGKYDYLRDLGV
;
A
#
# COMPACT_ATOMS: atom_id res chain seq x y z
N MET A 1 12.79 17.34 -5.80
CA MET A 1 12.92 16.35 -4.71
C MET A 1 12.53 14.99 -5.27
N LYS A 2 12.99 13.86 -4.72
CA LYS A 2 12.51 12.54 -5.15
C LYS A 2 11.15 12.26 -4.47
N PRO A 3 10.17 11.67 -5.17
CA PRO A 3 8.84 11.48 -4.61
C PRO A 3 8.83 10.39 -3.53
N ILE A 4 7.88 10.50 -2.61
CA ILE A 4 7.49 9.43 -1.69
C ILE A 4 6.25 8.76 -2.26
N VAL A 5 6.43 7.49 -2.65
CA VAL A 5 5.39 6.67 -3.28
C VAL A 5 4.83 5.71 -2.23
N TYR A 6 3.51 5.67 -2.10
CA TYR A 6 2.82 4.74 -1.21
C TYR A 6 1.99 3.75 -2.01
N VAL A 7 2.32 2.46 -1.89
CA VAL A 7 1.49 1.36 -2.43
C VAL A 7 0.74 0.71 -1.27
N SER A 8 -0.58 0.56 -1.40
CA SER A 8 -1.43 -0.06 -0.38
C SER A 8 -2.05 -1.37 -0.85
N GLY A 9 -2.13 -2.36 0.04
CA GLY A 9 -2.87 -3.58 -0.25
C GLY A 9 -2.88 -4.60 0.89
N THR A 10 -3.75 -5.59 0.75
CA THR A 10 -3.73 -6.77 1.63
C THR A 10 -2.59 -7.71 1.27
N PHE A 11 -2.32 -7.92 -0.02
CA PHE A 11 -1.27 -8.85 -0.50
C PHE A 11 -1.45 -10.30 -0.01
N ASP A 12 -2.70 -10.72 0.20
CA ASP A 12 -3.02 -12.10 0.58
C ASP A 12 -2.78 -13.05 -0.59
N LEU A 13 -2.37 -14.30 -0.31
CA LEU A 13 -1.99 -15.30 -1.32
C LEU A 13 -1.12 -14.70 -2.43
N PHE A 14 0.02 -14.10 -2.04
CA PHE A 14 0.83 -13.25 -2.91
C PHE A 14 1.11 -13.86 -4.29
N HIS A 15 0.83 -13.10 -5.35
CA HIS A 15 0.99 -13.51 -6.74
C HIS A 15 1.46 -12.36 -7.63
N SER A 16 1.64 -12.63 -8.93
CA SER A 16 2.31 -11.71 -9.87
C SER A 16 1.62 -10.35 -10.06
N ASN A 17 0.32 -10.21 -9.83
CA ASN A 17 -0.33 -8.89 -9.94
C ASN A 17 0.05 -7.97 -8.79
N HIS A 18 0.24 -8.51 -7.58
CA HIS A 18 0.79 -7.75 -6.45
C HIS A 18 2.20 -7.26 -6.77
N LEU A 19 3.05 -8.14 -7.31
CA LEU A 19 4.39 -7.78 -7.74
C LEU A 19 4.37 -6.65 -8.78
N LYS A 20 3.54 -6.76 -9.82
CA LYS A 20 3.40 -5.73 -10.86
C LYS A 20 2.96 -4.38 -10.30
N MET A 21 2.05 -4.35 -9.33
CA MET A 21 1.60 -3.11 -8.68
C MET A 21 2.74 -2.45 -7.89
N ILE A 22 3.54 -3.25 -7.18
CA ILE A 22 4.71 -2.77 -6.43
C ILE A 22 5.80 -2.27 -7.39
N GLU A 23 6.03 -2.98 -8.50
CA GLU A 23 6.94 -2.57 -9.57
C GLU A 23 6.49 -1.27 -10.24
N TYR A 24 5.19 -1.11 -10.48
CA TYR A 24 4.61 0.11 -10.99
C TYR A 24 4.85 1.29 -10.04
N GLY A 25 4.62 1.09 -8.73
CA GLY A 25 4.97 2.09 -7.71
C GLY A 25 6.46 2.43 -7.68
N ALA A 26 7.33 1.42 -7.79
CA ALA A 26 8.78 1.63 -7.86
C ALA A 26 9.21 2.44 -9.10
N GLY A 27 8.45 2.34 -10.20
CA GLY A 27 8.71 3.01 -11.48
C GLY A 27 8.64 4.54 -11.41
N PHE A 28 7.93 5.11 -10.43
CA PHE A 28 7.92 6.56 -10.18
C PHE A 28 9.26 7.09 -9.64
N GLY A 29 10.14 6.19 -9.20
CA GLY A 29 11.40 6.53 -8.53
C GLY A 29 11.19 7.05 -7.11
N GLY A 30 12.30 7.37 -6.44
CA GLY A 30 12.26 7.89 -5.07
C GLY A 30 12.13 6.82 -4.00
N THR A 31 11.33 7.09 -2.97
CA THR A 31 11.15 6.22 -1.80
C THR A 31 9.82 5.50 -1.89
N LEU A 32 9.86 4.18 -2.06
CA LEU A 32 8.68 3.33 -2.07
C LEU A 32 8.37 2.79 -0.67
N ILE A 33 7.22 3.20 -0.13
CA ILE A 33 6.64 2.69 1.11
C ILE A 33 5.47 1.78 0.73
N VAL A 34 5.47 0.54 1.25
CA VAL A 34 4.35 -0.39 1.05
C VAL A 34 3.56 -0.54 2.35
N GLY A 35 2.29 -0.15 2.29
CA GLY A 35 1.30 -0.37 3.34
C GLY A 35 0.64 -1.72 3.23
N VAL A 36 0.95 -2.62 4.16
CA VAL A 36 0.32 -3.94 4.24
C VAL A 36 -0.86 -3.85 5.21
N SER A 37 -2.08 -4.08 4.73
CA SER A 37 -3.29 -4.06 5.57
C SER A 37 -3.20 -5.14 6.65
N THR A 38 -3.43 -4.77 7.92
CA THR A 38 -3.47 -5.73 9.03
C THR A 38 -4.71 -6.62 8.94
N ASP A 39 -4.69 -7.77 9.61
CA ASP A 39 -5.81 -8.71 9.60
C ASP A 39 -7.09 -8.05 10.17
N GLU A 40 -6.95 -7.25 11.22
CA GLU A 40 -8.06 -6.51 11.82
C GLU A 40 -8.69 -5.53 10.83
N LEU A 41 -7.86 -4.78 10.10
CA LEU A 41 -8.33 -3.85 9.09
C LEU A 41 -9.09 -4.60 7.99
N VAL A 42 -8.51 -5.68 7.48
CA VAL A 42 -9.09 -6.48 6.39
C VAL A 42 -10.48 -6.99 6.77
N CYS A 43 -10.64 -7.50 7.99
CA CYS A 43 -11.90 -8.02 8.52
C CYS A 43 -13.01 -6.95 8.64
N THR A 44 -12.69 -5.65 8.56
CA THR A 44 -13.71 -4.58 8.59
C THR A 44 -14.45 -4.42 7.26
N TYR A 45 -13.90 -4.88 6.14
CA TYR A 45 -14.46 -4.63 4.80
C TYR A 45 -14.49 -5.85 3.88
N LYS A 46 -13.88 -6.98 4.26
CA LYS A 46 -13.97 -8.26 3.52
C LYS A 46 -13.69 -9.44 4.45
N ASN A 47 -13.72 -10.65 3.88
CA ASN A 47 -13.36 -11.87 4.60
C ASN A 47 -11.91 -11.81 5.12
N PRO A 48 -11.61 -12.50 6.24
CA PRO A 48 -10.25 -12.62 6.75
C PRO A 48 -9.27 -13.11 5.68
N PRO A 49 -8.02 -12.62 5.66
CA PRO A 49 -7.02 -13.14 4.74
C PRO A 49 -6.66 -14.59 5.10
N ALA A 50 -6.27 -15.37 4.10
CA ALA A 50 -5.79 -16.75 4.31
C ALA A 50 -4.41 -16.77 4.97
N VAL A 51 -3.56 -15.78 4.66
CA VAL A 51 -2.21 -15.63 5.21
C VAL A 51 -2.20 -14.51 6.26
N PRO A 52 -1.69 -14.74 7.49
CA PRO A 52 -1.59 -13.72 8.53
C PRO A 52 -0.78 -12.49 8.10
N TYR A 53 -1.07 -11.35 8.74
CA TYR A 53 -0.37 -10.09 8.47
C TYR A 53 1.15 -10.21 8.50
N GLU A 54 1.72 -10.89 9.48
CA GLU A 54 3.16 -11.01 9.68
C GLU A 54 3.85 -11.69 8.50
N GLU A 55 3.26 -12.76 7.98
CA GLU A 55 3.78 -13.49 6.82
C GLU A 55 3.65 -12.68 5.53
N ARG A 56 2.50 -12.02 5.33
CA ARG A 56 2.32 -11.12 4.17
C ARG A 56 3.34 -9.98 4.20
N ALA A 57 3.52 -9.33 5.36
CA ALA A 57 4.49 -8.26 5.53
C ALA A 57 5.94 -8.73 5.33
N ALA A 58 6.29 -9.93 5.81
CA ALA A 58 7.60 -10.53 5.60
C ALA A 58 7.90 -10.77 4.10
N ILE A 59 6.94 -11.31 3.34
CA ILE A 59 7.08 -11.52 1.89
C ILE A 59 7.35 -10.18 1.19
N ILE A 60 6.54 -9.16 1.49
CA ILE A 60 6.69 -7.83 0.87
C ILE A 60 8.02 -7.19 1.24
N SER A 61 8.49 -7.36 2.48
CA SER A 61 9.76 -6.80 2.95
C SER A 61 10.98 -7.47 2.31
N ALA A 62 10.84 -8.71 1.84
CA ALA A 62 11.91 -9.43 1.14
C ALA A 62 12.00 -9.07 -0.35
N LEU A 63 11.05 -8.30 -0.89
CA LEU A 63 11.07 -7.86 -2.28
C LEU A 63 12.18 -6.83 -2.53
N LYS A 64 12.68 -6.79 -3.76
CA LYS A 64 13.74 -5.88 -4.20
C LYS A 64 13.38 -4.39 -4.06
N TYR A 65 12.12 -4.04 -4.27
CA TYR A 65 11.72 -2.65 -4.53
C TYR A 65 11.34 -1.83 -3.30
N PRO A 66 10.57 -2.34 -2.32
CA PRO A 66 10.16 -1.53 -1.17
C PRO A 66 11.35 -1.03 -0.38
N ASN A 67 11.37 0.27 -0.06
CA ASN A 67 12.33 0.84 0.89
C ASN A 67 11.85 0.66 2.33
N MET A 68 10.53 0.69 2.53
CA MET A 68 9.90 0.47 3.83
C MET A 68 8.61 -0.32 3.64
N VAL A 69 8.33 -1.21 4.59
CA VAL A 69 7.06 -1.92 4.70
C VAL A 69 6.46 -1.60 6.05
N ILE A 70 5.23 -1.10 6.06
CA ILE A 70 4.57 -0.64 7.28
C ILE A 70 3.15 -1.20 7.37
N PRO A 71 2.64 -1.42 8.60
CA PRO A 71 1.24 -1.76 8.79
C PRO A 71 0.33 -0.62 8.33
N GLN A 72 -0.73 -0.99 7.62
CA GLN A 72 -1.89 -0.15 7.35
C GLN A 72 -3.05 -0.61 8.24
N ARG A 73 -3.55 0.31 9.06
CA ARG A 73 -4.62 0.07 10.04
C ARG A 73 -5.90 0.87 9.79
N SER A 74 -5.95 1.63 8.70
CA SER A 74 -7.11 2.42 8.29
C SER A 74 -7.26 2.40 6.76
N LEU A 75 -8.50 2.54 6.29
CA LEU A 75 -8.83 2.88 4.89
C LEU A 75 -8.85 4.40 4.66
N ASP A 76 -8.89 5.20 5.72
CA ASP A 76 -8.63 6.63 5.63
C ASP A 76 -7.12 6.88 5.57
N HIS A 77 -6.68 7.58 4.54
CA HIS A 77 -5.28 7.89 4.28
C HIS A 77 -4.92 9.36 4.56
N THR A 78 -5.87 10.18 5.03
CA THR A 78 -5.69 11.62 5.23
C THR A 78 -4.49 11.95 6.10
N ASP A 79 -4.40 11.35 7.29
CA ASP A 79 -3.29 11.58 8.21
C ASP A 79 -1.99 10.98 7.68
N ARG A 80 -2.09 9.80 7.04
CA ARG A 80 -0.93 9.09 6.50
C ARG A 80 -0.25 9.85 5.36
N VAL A 81 -1.02 10.52 4.51
CA VAL A 81 -0.49 11.41 3.47
C VAL A 81 0.37 12.50 4.09
N LYS A 82 -0.12 13.13 5.17
CA LYS A 82 0.61 14.20 5.86
C LYS A 82 1.83 13.68 6.60
N ASP A 83 1.67 12.62 7.40
CA ASP A 83 2.71 12.08 8.26
C ASP A 83 3.90 11.53 7.48
N LEU A 84 3.63 10.93 6.31
CA LEU A 84 4.67 10.34 5.46
C LEU A 84 5.09 11.25 4.30
N ASN A 85 4.44 12.42 4.13
CA ASN A 85 4.61 13.30 2.97
C ASN A 85 4.45 12.54 1.65
N ILE A 86 3.37 11.77 1.50
CA ILE A 86 3.11 10.97 0.29
C ILE A 86 2.90 11.94 -0.88
N ASP A 87 3.62 11.71 -1.98
CA ASP A 87 3.47 12.45 -3.24
C ASP A 87 2.69 11.65 -4.30
N VAL A 88 2.73 10.31 -4.21
CA VAL A 88 2.06 9.41 -5.16
C VAL A 88 1.41 8.25 -4.41
N PHE A 89 0.12 8.01 -4.65
CA PHE A 89 -0.61 6.87 -4.09
C PHE A 89 -0.98 5.86 -5.16
N VAL A 90 -0.60 4.61 -4.96
CA VAL A 90 -0.85 3.49 -5.89
C VAL A 90 -1.69 2.43 -5.20
N VAL A 91 -2.76 2.01 -5.87
CA VAL A 91 -3.67 0.97 -5.40
C VAL A 91 -4.27 0.23 -6.58
N GLY A 92 -4.78 -0.98 -6.33
CA GLY A 92 -5.52 -1.76 -7.32
C GLY A 92 -6.74 -1.01 -7.86
N ASP A 93 -7.12 -1.32 -9.09
CA ASP A 93 -8.26 -0.74 -9.82
C ASP A 93 -9.62 -1.02 -9.16
N ASP A 94 -9.74 -2.07 -8.36
CA ASP A 94 -10.90 -2.33 -7.48
C ASP A 94 -11.21 -1.18 -6.49
N TRP A 95 -10.26 -0.24 -6.32
CA TRP A 95 -10.39 0.95 -5.47
C TRP A 95 -10.64 2.24 -6.24
N ARG A 96 -10.84 2.17 -7.55
CA ARG A 96 -11.09 3.35 -8.40
C ARG A 96 -12.23 4.21 -7.83
N GLY A 97 -11.99 5.50 -7.68
CA GLY A 97 -12.95 6.47 -7.15
C GLY A 97 -13.06 6.52 -5.62
N LYS A 98 -12.57 5.51 -4.88
CA LYS A 98 -12.70 5.45 -3.41
C LYS A 98 -11.72 6.37 -2.68
N TYR A 99 -10.60 6.71 -3.32
CA TYR A 99 -9.54 7.54 -2.76
C TYR A 99 -9.30 8.84 -3.55
N ASP A 100 -10.28 9.28 -4.35
CA ASP A 100 -10.15 10.50 -5.15
C ASP A 100 -9.98 11.76 -4.28
N TYR A 101 -10.42 11.73 -3.01
CA TYR A 101 -10.21 12.80 -2.04
C TYR A 101 -8.74 13.09 -1.74
N LEU A 102 -7.82 12.15 -2.04
CA LEU A 102 -6.38 12.37 -1.85
C LEU A 102 -5.82 13.43 -2.80
N ARG A 103 -6.51 13.71 -3.92
CA ARG A 103 -6.14 14.78 -4.85
C ARG A 103 -6.19 16.15 -4.18
N ASP A 104 -7.15 16.36 -3.28
CA ASP A 104 -7.28 17.60 -2.51
C ASP A 104 -6.15 17.75 -1.48
N LEU A 105 -5.41 16.67 -1.20
CA LEU A 105 -4.23 16.65 -0.33
C LEU A 105 -2.92 16.74 -1.13
N GLY A 106 -2.98 16.87 -2.46
CA GLY A 106 -1.81 17.00 -3.33
C GLY A 106 -1.20 15.68 -3.81
N VAL A 107 -1.96 14.58 -3.77
CA VAL A 107 -1.54 13.21 -4.14
C VAL A 107 -2.21 12.72 -5.43
#